data_AF-A0A926AQN1-F1
#
_entry.id   AF-A0A926AQN1-F1
#
_cell.length_a   1.000
_cell.length_b   1.000
_cell.length_c   1.000
_cell.angle_alpha   90.00
_cell.angle_beta   90.00
_cell.angle_gamma   90.00
#
_symmetry.space_group_name_H-M   'P 1'
#
loop_
_entity.id
_entity.type
_entity.pdbx_description
1 polymer ?
#
loop_
_entity_poly.entity_id
_entity_poly.type
_entity_poly.pdbx_seq_one_letter_code
_entity_poly.pdbx_strand_id
1 'polypeptide(L)'
;MTEPPHSTTDASRGGVLWLSWLARTALVVLALSIAAAHAPTRVKLLGLFSVGVGCAMGAASAFFTRPPPNRVCWQWLLAMSLMAAGGLAGSTWLAFRLDAASQPKSPQQQMAASMMKQMERDSGGEIVSAPTVSPVNEFRWYLARRVRQLGTWSGPWPELFWCVELLAGGAAAAWGFRFGVAHTRGAAAAEEASS
;
A
#
# COMPACT_ATOMS: atom_id res chain seq x y z
N MET A 1 -34.37 -30.05 36.71
CA MET A 1 -33.08 -29.34 36.74
C MET A 1 -32.43 -29.61 35.39
N THR A 2 -32.70 -28.74 34.42
CA THR A 2 -32.32 -28.92 33.00
C THR A 2 -31.27 -27.87 32.68
N GLU A 3 -30.04 -28.31 32.46
CA GLU A 3 -28.96 -27.45 31.98
C GLU A 3 -29.28 -26.92 30.57
N PRO A 4 -29.06 -25.62 30.29
CA PRO A 4 -29.22 -25.10 28.94
C PRO A 4 -28.09 -25.62 28.02
N PRO A 5 -28.40 -26.01 26.77
CA PRO A 5 -27.42 -26.54 25.84
C PRO A 5 -26.37 -25.50 25.45
N HIS A 6 -25.11 -25.92 25.50
CA HIS A 6 -23.92 -25.14 25.20
C HIS A 6 -23.92 -24.52 23.77
N SER A 7 -23.63 -23.23 23.73
CA SER A 7 -23.61 -22.30 22.60
C SER A 7 -22.37 -22.41 21.68
N THR A 8 -21.97 -23.61 21.26
CA THR A 8 -20.76 -23.80 20.43
C THR A 8 -20.91 -23.32 18.98
N THR A 9 -22.12 -22.99 18.53
CA THR A 9 -22.43 -22.62 17.14
C THR A 9 -22.16 -21.15 16.79
N ASP A 10 -22.05 -20.25 17.77
CA ASP A 10 -21.89 -18.82 17.49
C ASP A 10 -20.45 -18.41 17.18
N ALA A 11 -19.45 -19.10 17.74
CA ALA A 11 -18.05 -18.78 17.52
C ALA A 11 -17.58 -19.06 16.08
N SER A 12 -18.08 -20.12 15.46
CA SER A 12 -17.72 -20.48 14.08
C SER A 12 -18.27 -19.49 13.05
N ARG A 13 -19.47 -18.94 13.30
CA ARG A 13 -20.12 -17.97 12.42
C ARG A 13 -19.38 -16.64 12.38
N GLY A 14 -18.87 -16.18 13.53
CA GLY A 14 -18.04 -14.98 13.63
C GLY A 14 -16.73 -15.10 12.84
N GLY A 15 -16.08 -16.27 12.90
CA GLY A 15 -14.84 -16.53 12.17
C GLY A 15 -15.00 -16.50 10.65
N VAL A 16 -16.06 -17.12 10.12
CA VAL A 16 -16.33 -17.14 8.67
C VAL A 16 -16.64 -15.74 8.13
N LEU A 17 -17.41 -14.94 8.89
CA LEU A 17 -17.70 -13.55 8.53
C LEU A 17 -16.42 -12.71 8.50
N TRP A 18 -15.56 -12.85 9.52
CA TRP A 18 -14.29 -12.14 9.59
C TRP A 18 -13.34 -12.52 8.44
N LEU A 19 -13.21 -13.81 8.14
CA LEU A 19 -12.36 -14.28 7.05
C LEU A 19 -12.87 -13.81 5.69
N SER A 20 -14.19 -13.87 5.46
CA SER A 20 -14.80 -13.39 4.21
C SER A 20 -14.61 -11.88 4.01
N TRP A 21 -14.70 -11.11 5.09
CA TRP A 21 -14.43 -9.67 5.09
C TRP A 21 -12.96 -9.39 4.76
N LEU A 22 -12.04 -10.11 5.40
CA LEU A 22 -10.61 -9.96 5.17
C LEU A 22 -10.24 -10.32 3.72
N ALA A 23 -10.85 -11.38 3.17
CA ALA A 23 -10.65 -11.78 1.77
C ALA A 23 -11.12 -10.70 0.78
N ARG A 24 -12.32 -10.11 1.00
CA ARG A 24 -12.85 -9.05 0.12
C ARG A 24 -12.02 -7.77 0.19
N THR A 25 -11.60 -7.38 1.39
CA THR A 25 -10.75 -6.21 1.58
C THR A 25 -9.38 -6.40 0.96
N ALA A 26 -8.76 -7.58 1.13
CA ALA A 26 -7.52 -7.95 0.45
C ALA A 26 -7.66 -7.92 -1.08
N LEU A 27 -8.79 -8.37 -1.64
CA LEU A 27 -9.07 -8.31 -3.08
C LEU A 27 -9.13 -6.86 -3.59
N VAL A 28 -9.79 -5.96 -2.84
CA VAL A 28 -9.83 -4.52 -3.18
C VAL A 28 -8.44 -3.89 -3.10
N VAL A 29 -7.65 -4.23 -2.08
CA VAL A 29 -6.25 -3.77 -1.97
C VAL A 29 -5.43 -4.24 -3.16
N LEU A 30 -5.60 -5.49 -3.57
CA LEU A 30 -4.92 -6.04 -4.75
C LEU A 30 -5.31 -5.27 -6.02
N ALA A 31 -6.60 -5.03 -6.24
CA ALA A 31 -7.10 -4.28 -7.39
C ALA A 31 -6.56 -2.84 -7.40
N LEU A 32 -6.59 -2.15 -6.26
CA LEU A 32 -6.02 -0.81 -6.09
C LEU A 32 -4.51 -0.80 -6.35
N SER A 33 -3.80 -1.84 -5.93
CA SER A 33 -2.35 -1.98 -6.17
C SER A 33 -2.03 -2.20 -7.65
N ILE A 34 -2.88 -2.91 -8.39
CA ILE A 34 -2.73 -3.06 -9.85
C ILE A 34 -3.02 -1.72 -10.54
N ALA A 35 -4.09 -1.03 -10.17
CA ALA A 35 -4.40 0.30 -10.68
C ALA A 35 -3.25 1.29 -10.41
N ALA A 36 -2.61 1.19 -9.23
CA ALA A 36 -1.42 1.94 -8.88
C ALA A 36 -0.31 1.81 -9.91
N ALA A 37 -0.09 0.60 -10.43
CA ALA A 37 1.00 0.32 -11.36
C ALA A 37 0.88 1.15 -12.64
N HIS A 38 -0.35 1.48 -13.05
CA HIS A 38 -0.63 2.30 -14.22
C HIS A 38 -0.70 3.81 -13.95
N ALA A 39 -0.60 4.25 -12.69
CA ALA A 39 -0.65 5.68 -12.38
C ALA A 39 0.61 6.42 -12.90
N PRO A 40 0.47 7.67 -13.40
CA PRO A 40 1.59 8.49 -13.84
C PRO A 40 2.64 8.67 -12.74
N THR A 41 3.92 8.68 -13.12
CA THR A 41 5.05 8.75 -12.17
C THR A 41 4.94 9.93 -11.21
N ARG A 42 4.39 11.07 -11.66
CA ARG A 42 4.17 12.27 -10.84
C ARG A 42 3.17 12.05 -9.69
N VAL A 43 2.15 11.23 -9.92
CA VAL A 43 1.12 10.91 -8.90
C VAL A 43 1.66 9.92 -7.87
N LYS A 44 2.54 9.01 -8.30
CA LYS A 44 3.23 8.04 -7.43
C LYS A 44 4.23 8.67 -6.46
N LEU A 45 4.70 9.88 -6.75
CA LEU A 45 5.82 10.51 -6.03
C LEU A 45 5.41 11.31 -4.79
N LEU A 46 4.15 11.73 -4.67
CA LEU A 46 3.76 12.72 -3.67
C LEU A 46 3.31 12.14 -2.32
N GLY A 47 3.42 10.83 -2.07
CA GLY A 47 2.82 10.18 -0.89
C GLY A 47 1.28 10.23 -0.86
N LEU A 48 0.67 11.12 -1.67
CA LEU A 48 -0.76 11.25 -1.92
C LEU A 48 -1.37 9.93 -2.40
N PHE A 49 -0.61 9.17 -3.19
CA PHE A 49 -1.03 7.86 -3.63
C PHE A 49 -1.24 6.90 -2.44
N SER A 50 -0.28 6.84 -1.53
CA SER A 50 -0.33 5.98 -0.34
C SER A 50 -1.44 6.40 0.62
N VAL A 51 -1.67 7.71 0.78
CA VAL A 51 -2.83 8.24 1.52
C VAL A 51 -4.14 7.86 0.84
N GLY A 52 -4.24 8.04 -0.48
CA GLY A 52 -5.44 7.71 -1.26
C GLY A 52 -5.78 6.21 -1.19
N VAL A 53 -4.78 5.34 -1.33
CA VAL A 53 -4.93 3.88 -1.16
C VAL A 53 -5.38 3.55 0.26
N GLY A 54 -4.76 4.17 1.27
CA GLY A 54 -5.17 4.01 2.66
C GLY A 54 -6.65 4.36 2.86
N CYS A 55 -7.05 5.57 2.49
CA CYS A 55 -8.43 6.03 2.58
C CYS A 55 -9.42 5.10 1.85
N ALA A 56 -9.12 4.73 0.61
CA ALA A 56 -9.97 3.85 -0.20
C ALA A 56 -10.10 2.46 0.44
N MET A 57 -8.99 1.90 0.94
CA MET A 57 -8.99 0.63 1.66
C MET A 57 -9.84 0.70 2.92
N GLY A 58 -9.68 1.75 3.74
CA GLY A 58 -10.46 1.96 4.95
C GLY A 58 -11.97 2.07 4.65
N ALA A 59 -12.33 2.88 3.66
CA ALA A 59 -13.73 3.08 3.26
C ALA A 59 -14.35 1.78 2.71
N ALA A 60 -13.64 1.04 1.86
CA ALA A 60 -14.08 -0.25 1.34
C ALA A 60 -14.27 -1.28 2.48
N SER A 61 -13.33 -1.34 3.42
CA SER A 61 -13.43 -2.18 4.62
C SER A 61 -14.66 -1.86 5.45
N ALA A 62 -14.98 -0.58 5.66
CA ALA A 62 -16.18 -0.16 6.37
C ALA A 62 -17.47 -0.54 5.63
N PHE A 63 -17.45 -0.49 4.29
CA PHE A 63 -18.58 -0.93 3.47
C PHE A 63 -18.86 -2.44 3.63
N PHE A 64 -17.80 -3.25 3.75
CA PHE A 64 -17.95 -4.70 3.93
C PHE A 64 -18.27 -5.12 5.37
N THR A 65 -18.00 -4.29 6.38
CA THR A 65 -18.48 -4.53 7.76
C THR A 65 -19.96 -4.19 7.86
N ARG A 66 -20.85 -5.07 7.38
CA ARG A 66 -22.30 -4.97 7.59
C ARG A 66 -22.79 -6.23 8.33
N PRO A 67 -23.36 -6.09 9.54
CA PRO A 67 -23.60 -4.85 10.27
C PRO A 67 -22.29 -4.19 10.77
N PRO A 68 -22.24 -2.85 10.87
CA PRO A 68 -21.07 -2.17 11.41
C PRO A 68 -20.88 -2.55 12.88
N PRO A 69 -19.63 -2.74 13.35
CA PRO A 69 -19.37 -3.08 14.74
C PRO A 69 -19.93 -1.97 15.65
N ASN A 70 -20.50 -2.32 16.81
CA ASN A 70 -21.17 -1.37 17.71
C ASN A 70 -20.20 -0.29 18.26
N ARG A 71 -18.91 -0.64 18.38
CA ARG A 71 -17.81 0.32 18.65
C ARG A 71 -16.65 0.03 17.70
N VAL A 72 -16.07 1.09 17.14
CA VAL A 72 -14.79 1.00 16.43
C VAL A 72 -13.71 0.83 17.50
N CYS A 73 -13.39 -0.42 17.81
CA CYS A 73 -12.33 -0.74 18.76
C CYS A 73 -10.96 -0.45 18.14
N TRP A 74 -10.00 -0.07 18.98
CA TRP A 74 -8.62 0.21 18.57
C TRP A 74 -7.99 -0.93 17.76
N GLN A 75 -8.39 -2.19 18.03
CA GLN A 75 -7.96 -3.38 17.30
C GLN A 75 -8.30 -3.32 15.80
N TRP A 76 -9.49 -2.82 15.43
CA TRP A 76 -9.87 -2.66 14.02
C TRP A 76 -9.04 -1.59 13.33
N LEU A 77 -8.81 -0.47 14.02
CA LEU A 77 -7.99 0.61 13.50
C LEU A 77 -6.53 0.15 13.31
N LEU A 78 -6.00 -0.59 14.28
CA LEU A 78 -4.66 -1.18 14.18
C LEU A 78 -4.60 -2.18 13.03
N ALA A 79 -5.58 -3.09 12.91
CA ALA A 79 -5.62 -4.06 11.83
C ALA A 79 -5.63 -3.39 10.45
N MET A 80 -6.44 -2.33 10.27
CA MET A 80 -6.46 -1.56 9.03
C MET A 80 -5.16 -0.82 8.77
N SER A 81 -4.56 -0.23 9.80
CA SER A 81 -3.27 0.46 9.66
C SER A 81 -2.16 -0.51 9.25
N LEU A 82 -2.09 -1.67 9.91
CA LEU A 82 -1.09 -2.71 9.62
C LEU A 82 -1.30 -3.33 8.25
N MET A 83 -2.54 -3.58 7.83
CA MET A 83 -2.83 -4.15 6.52
C MET A 83 -2.48 -3.17 5.40
N ALA A 84 -2.75 -1.87 5.57
CA ALA A 84 -2.37 -0.84 4.61
C ALA A 84 -0.85 -0.67 4.54
N ALA A 85 -0.19 -0.53 5.69
CA ALA A 85 1.27 -0.42 5.76
C ALA A 85 1.95 -1.66 5.19
N GLY A 86 1.45 -2.86 5.51
CA GLY A 86 1.95 -4.12 4.96
C GLY A 86 1.78 -4.23 3.44
N GLY A 87 0.62 -3.81 2.90
CA GLY A 87 0.39 -3.76 1.46
C GLY A 87 1.32 -2.78 0.73
N LEU A 88 1.52 -1.58 1.29
CA LEU A 88 2.44 -0.58 0.75
C LEU A 88 3.91 -1.04 0.83
N ALA A 89 4.32 -1.64 1.96
CA ALA A 89 5.65 -2.19 2.11
C ALA A 89 5.89 -3.37 1.15
N GLY A 90 4.93 -4.29 1.05
CA GLY A 90 4.99 -5.44 0.15
C GLY A 90 5.05 -5.04 -1.32
N SER A 91 4.24 -4.08 -1.75
CA SER A 91 4.29 -3.55 -3.13
C SER A 91 5.62 -2.84 -3.43
N THR A 92 6.16 -2.08 -2.48
CA THR A 92 7.49 -1.46 -2.60
C THR A 92 8.58 -2.51 -2.73
N TRP A 93 8.51 -3.58 -1.94
CA TRP A 93 9.45 -4.70 -1.99
C TRP A 93 9.38 -5.49 -3.30
N LEU A 94 8.17 -5.75 -3.81
CA LEU A 94 7.97 -6.41 -5.10
C LEU A 94 8.54 -5.56 -6.24
N ALA A 95 8.29 -4.25 -6.23
CA ALA A 95 8.85 -3.32 -7.20
C ALA A 95 10.39 -3.30 -7.15
N PHE A 96 10.97 -3.33 -5.95
CA PHE A 96 12.41 -3.51 -5.78
C PHE A 96 12.91 -4.82 -6.40
N ARG A 97 12.25 -5.95 -6.14
CA ARG A 97 12.63 -7.26 -6.70
C ARG A 97 12.55 -7.30 -8.22
N LEU A 98 11.50 -6.70 -8.79
CA LEU A 98 11.34 -6.58 -10.25
C LEU A 98 12.42 -5.69 -10.86
N ASP A 99 12.73 -4.56 -10.23
CA ASP A 99 13.82 -3.69 -10.68
C ASP A 99 15.17 -4.40 -10.60
N ALA A 100 15.48 -5.04 -9.48
CA ALA A 100 16.71 -5.82 -9.32
C ALA A 100 16.83 -6.96 -10.35
N ALA A 101 15.72 -7.59 -10.72
CA ALA A 101 15.71 -8.61 -11.78
C ALA A 101 15.96 -8.03 -13.18
N SER A 102 15.58 -6.78 -13.42
CA SER A 102 15.76 -6.07 -14.70
C SER A 102 17.15 -5.47 -14.87
N GLN A 103 17.98 -5.41 -13.82
CA GLN A 103 19.33 -4.88 -13.93
C GLN A 103 20.24 -5.83 -14.74
N PRO A 104 21.07 -5.30 -15.65
CA PRO A 104 21.99 -6.11 -16.43
C PRO A 104 23.01 -6.80 -15.50
N LYS A 105 22.88 -8.12 -15.35
CA LYS A 105 23.75 -8.99 -14.52
C LYS A 105 25.12 -9.23 -15.16
N SER A 106 25.14 -9.10 -16.49
CA SER A 106 26.27 -9.04 -17.40
C SER A 106 27.27 -7.88 -17.28
N PRO A 107 28.59 -8.01 -16.99
CA PRO A 107 29.53 -6.93 -17.32
C PRO A 107 29.48 -6.57 -18.81
N GLN A 108 29.31 -7.57 -19.68
CA GLN A 108 29.05 -7.37 -21.10
C GLN A 108 27.70 -6.71 -21.38
N GLN A 109 26.62 -7.07 -20.65
CA GLN A 109 25.33 -6.39 -20.80
C GLN A 109 25.37 -4.94 -20.32
N GLN A 110 26.13 -4.64 -19.26
CA GLN A 110 26.36 -3.28 -18.80
C GLN A 110 27.13 -2.47 -19.83
N MET A 111 28.17 -3.05 -20.45
CA MET A 111 28.93 -2.43 -21.53
C MET A 111 28.08 -2.24 -22.80
N ALA A 112 27.26 -3.22 -23.17
CA ALA A 112 26.32 -3.10 -24.29
C ALA A 112 25.25 -2.02 -24.03
N ALA A 113 24.70 -1.97 -22.81
CA ALA A 113 23.73 -0.96 -22.42
C ALA A 113 24.35 0.45 -22.33
N SER A 114 25.61 0.57 -21.88
CA SER A 114 26.31 1.85 -21.89
C SER A 114 26.67 2.28 -23.31
N MET A 115 27.08 1.36 -24.19
CA MET A 115 27.31 1.64 -25.62
C MET A 115 26.03 2.12 -26.31
N MET A 116 24.89 1.46 -26.10
CA MET A 116 23.59 1.93 -26.63
C MET A 116 23.22 3.32 -26.12
N LYS A 117 23.37 3.57 -24.81
CA LYS A 117 23.13 4.91 -24.23
C LYS A 117 24.11 5.95 -24.75
N GLN A 118 25.34 5.57 -25.07
CA GLN A 118 26.34 6.47 -25.62
C GLN A 118 26.02 6.82 -27.07
N MET A 119 25.59 5.86 -27.89
CA MET A 119 25.06 6.13 -29.23
C MET A 119 23.82 7.04 -29.21
N GLU A 120 22.93 6.86 -28.22
CA GLU A 120 21.76 7.73 -28.02
C GLU A 120 22.16 9.15 -27.58
N ARG A 121 23.20 9.29 -26.74
CA ARG A 121 23.78 10.59 -26.35
C ARG A 121 24.46 11.31 -27.51
N ASP A 122 25.24 10.60 -28.31
CA ASP A 122 25.92 11.15 -29.49
C ASP A 122 24.91 11.63 -30.55
N SER A 123 23.65 11.17 -30.46
CA SER A 123 22.51 11.63 -31.26
C SER A 123 21.79 12.88 -30.69
N GLY A 124 22.32 13.52 -29.63
CA GLY A 124 21.88 14.85 -29.16
C GLY A 124 21.28 14.93 -27.75
N GLY A 125 21.54 13.98 -26.85
CA GLY A 125 20.98 13.94 -25.48
C GLY A 125 21.99 14.19 -24.36
N GLU A 126 21.72 15.18 -23.50
CA GLU A 126 22.53 15.58 -22.33
C GLU A 126 22.70 14.48 -21.26
N ILE A 127 23.86 14.46 -20.58
CA ILE A 127 24.38 13.35 -19.79
C ILE A 127 23.94 13.40 -18.31
N VAL A 128 23.29 12.34 -17.83
CA VAL A 128 23.26 11.98 -16.40
C VAL A 128 24.07 10.68 -16.20
N SER A 129 25.19 10.77 -15.49
CA SER A 129 26.02 9.61 -15.12
C SER A 129 25.33 8.73 -14.07
N ALA A 130 25.33 7.41 -14.30
CA ALA A 130 24.81 6.43 -13.35
C ALA A 130 25.93 5.98 -12.39
N PRO A 131 25.68 5.93 -11.06
CA PRO A 131 26.66 5.42 -10.09
C PRO A 131 26.80 3.89 -10.16
N THR A 132 28.01 3.41 -9.92
CA THR A 132 28.41 2.00 -9.76
C THR A 132 27.71 1.37 -8.54
N VAL A 133 27.12 0.18 -8.73
CA VAL A 133 26.28 -0.51 -7.74
C VAL A 133 27.13 -1.39 -6.82
N SER A 134 26.95 -1.25 -5.51
CA SER A 134 27.49 -2.18 -4.50
C SER A 134 26.34 -3.02 -3.89
N PRO A 135 26.47 -4.36 -3.79
CA PRO A 135 25.36 -5.28 -3.54
C PRO A 135 24.81 -5.31 -2.10
N VAL A 136 25.48 -4.68 -1.13
CA VAL A 136 25.06 -4.75 0.29
C VAL A 136 24.05 -3.64 0.66
N ASN A 137 23.77 -2.70 -0.25
CA ASN A 137 22.87 -1.54 -0.04
C ASN A 137 21.70 -1.47 -1.05
N GLU A 138 21.31 -2.58 -1.67
CA GLU A 138 20.40 -2.60 -2.83
C GLU A 138 19.02 -1.97 -2.57
N PHE A 139 18.37 -2.27 -1.44
CA PHE A 139 17.05 -1.69 -1.13
C PHE A 139 17.12 -0.20 -0.80
N ARG A 140 18.14 0.22 -0.02
CA ARG A 140 18.38 1.63 0.31
C ARG A 140 18.67 2.45 -0.95
N TRP A 141 19.47 1.89 -1.85
CA TRP A 141 19.76 2.51 -3.15
C TRP A 141 18.52 2.60 -4.03
N TYR A 142 17.66 1.56 -4.02
CA TYR A 142 16.36 1.61 -4.68
C TYR A 142 15.49 2.76 -4.14
N LEU A 143 15.38 2.90 -2.81
CA LEU A 143 14.64 4.02 -2.19
C LEU A 143 15.28 5.37 -2.56
N ALA A 144 16.60 5.49 -2.49
CA ALA A 144 17.32 6.72 -2.86
C ALA A 144 17.05 7.11 -4.32
N ARG A 145 17.06 6.16 -5.24
CA ARG A 145 16.73 6.40 -6.65
C ARG A 145 15.26 6.77 -6.85
N ARG A 146 14.32 6.18 -6.09
CA ARG A 146 12.91 6.56 -6.12
C ARG A 146 12.72 8.02 -5.70
N VAL A 147 13.37 8.41 -4.60
CA VAL A 147 13.29 9.77 -4.06
C VAL A 147 14.13 10.77 -4.87
N ARG A 148 15.13 10.30 -5.64
CA ARG A 148 15.97 11.16 -6.49
C ARG A 148 15.16 11.96 -7.53
N GLN A 149 13.98 11.47 -7.91
CA GLN A 149 13.06 12.18 -8.79
C GLN A 149 12.50 13.47 -8.17
N LEU A 150 12.56 13.61 -6.84
CA LEU A 150 12.16 14.79 -6.08
C LEU A 150 13.33 15.74 -5.77
N GLY A 151 14.57 15.34 -6.08
CA GLY A 151 15.78 16.12 -5.78
C GLY A 151 16.98 15.24 -5.43
N THR A 152 18.15 15.82 -5.19
CA THR A 152 19.32 15.07 -4.72
C THR A 152 19.28 14.93 -3.20
N TRP A 153 18.94 13.75 -2.70
CA TRP A 153 18.82 13.46 -1.27
C TRP A 153 19.88 12.42 -0.87
N SER A 154 20.72 12.77 0.11
CA SER A 154 21.62 11.80 0.75
C SER A 154 20.85 10.95 1.78
N GLY A 155 21.40 9.80 2.16
CA GLY A 155 20.86 9.06 3.32
C GLY A 155 20.94 9.92 4.59
N PRO A 156 19.97 9.83 5.53
CA PRO A 156 18.91 8.82 5.68
C PRO A 156 17.52 9.21 5.12
N TRP A 157 17.43 10.31 4.37
CA TRP A 157 16.14 10.89 3.95
C TRP A 157 15.22 9.94 3.17
N PRO A 158 15.70 9.08 2.24
CA PRO A 158 14.83 8.18 1.50
C PRO A 158 14.11 7.14 2.38
N GLU A 159 14.77 6.68 3.44
CA GLU A 159 14.19 5.74 4.41
C GLU A 159 13.13 6.43 5.26
N LEU A 160 13.42 7.65 5.75
CA LEU A 160 12.47 8.44 6.52
C LEU A 160 11.22 8.77 5.70
N PHE A 161 11.39 9.16 4.43
CA PHE A 161 10.27 9.44 3.54
C PHE A 161 9.39 8.21 3.34
N TRP A 162 10.02 7.04 3.13
CA TRP A 162 9.29 5.79 3.02
C TRP A 162 8.55 5.42 4.32
N CYS A 163 9.18 5.56 5.49
CA CYS A 163 8.53 5.34 6.78
C CYS A 163 7.32 6.26 6.98
N VAL A 164 7.48 7.56 6.68
CA VAL A 164 6.37 8.54 6.75
C VAL A 164 5.25 8.15 5.80
N GLU A 165 5.57 7.70 4.59
CA GLU A 165 4.57 7.24 3.61
C GLU A 165 3.77 6.03 4.11
N LEU A 166 4.42 5.05 4.75
CA LEU A 166 3.76 3.90 5.38
C LEU A 166 2.84 4.32 6.53
N LEU A 167 3.32 5.22 7.40
CA LEU A 167 2.54 5.73 8.52
C LEU A 167 1.34 6.54 8.04
N ALA A 168 1.53 7.40 7.05
CA ALA A 168 0.46 8.20 6.47
C ALA A 168 -0.60 7.31 5.79
N GLY A 169 -0.19 6.29 5.04
CA GLY A 169 -1.10 5.31 4.44
C GLY A 169 -1.88 4.51 5.49
N GLY A 170 -1.22 4.07 6.56
CA GLY A 170 -1.86 3.38 7.68
C GLY A 170 -2.88 4.27 8.41
N ALA A 171 -2.49 5.49 8.75
CA ALA A 171 -3.38 6.47 9.39
C ALA A 171 -4.59 6.82 8.51
N ALA A 172 -4.36 7.00 7.20
CA ALA A 172 -5.42 7.24 6.22
C ALA A 172 -6.41 6.07 6.14
N ALA A 173 -5.95 4.83 6.24
CA ALA A 173 -6.82 3.66 6.30
C ALA A 173 -7.68 3.61 7.57
N ALA A 174 -7.09 3.86 8.73
CA ALA A 174 -7.84 3.97 9.98
C ALA A 174 -8.90 5.08 9.92
N TRP A 175 -8.54 6.25 9.36
CA TRP A 175 -9.45 7.37 9.18
C TRP A 175 -10.59 7.04 8.20
N GLY A 176 -10.28 6.50 7.03
CA GLY A 176 -11.27 6.08 6.03
C GLY A 176 -12.25 5.03 6.56
N PHE A 177 -11.76 4.08 7.36
CA PHE A 177 -12.61 3.10 8.03
C PHE A 177 -13.57 3.76 9.02
N ARG A 178 -13.06 4.64 9.89
CA ARG A 178 -13.88 5.37 10.86
C ARG A 178 -14.96 6.20 10.16
N PHE A 179 -14.59 6.91 9.10
CA PHE A 179 -15.50 7.72 8.31
C PHE A 179 -16.59 6.87 7.64
N GLY A 180 -16.22 5.76 7.01
CA GLY A 180 -17.16 4.84 6.37
C GLY A 180 -18.17 4.24 7.35
N VAL A 181 -17.73 3.83 8.55
CA VAL A 181 -18.62 3.30 9.60
C VAL A 181 -19.60 4.37 10.11
N ALA A 182 -19.16 5.62 10.27
CA ALA A 182 -20.05 6.70 10.66
C ALA A 182 -21.12 6.98 9.60
N HIS A 183 -20.73 6.96 8.32
CA HIS A 183 -21.64 7.20 7.21
C HIS A 183 -22.71 6.09 7.08
N THR A 184 -22.33 4.81 7.19
CA THR A 184 -23.28 3.69 7.12
C THR A 184 -24.29 3.69 8.26
N ARG A 185 -23.87 4.10 9.47
CA ARG A 185 -24.78 4.28 10.61
C ARG A 185 -25.76 5.42 10.40
N GLY A 186 -25.30 6.55 9.87
CA GLY A 186 -26.16 7.70 9.57
C GLY A 186 -27.23 7.34 8.54
N ALA A 187 -26.86 6.57 7.51
CA ALA A 187 -27.81 6.08 6.50
C ALA A 187 -28.86 5.13 7.10
N ALA A 188 -28.45 4.18 7.95
CA ALA A 188 -29.37 3.24 8.60
C ALA A 188 -30.36 3.96 9.54
N ALA A 189 -29.90 4.93 10.33
CA ALA A 189 -30.77 5.70 11.22
C ALA A 189 -31.80 6.57 10.46
N ALA A 190 -31.45 7.08 9.28
CA ALA A 190 -32.37 7.83 8.43
C ALA A 190 -33.47 6.94 7.83
N GLU A 191 -33.13 5.70 7.47
CA GLU A 191 -34.07 4.70 6.95
C GLU A 191 -35.09 4.29 8.03
N GLU A 192 -34.61 4.03 9.26
CA GLU A 192 -35.47 3.73 10.42
C GLU A 192 -36.42 4.89 10.77
N ALA A 193 -35.99 6.14 10.67
CA ALA A 193 -36.83 7.31 10.95
C ALA A 193 -37.91 7.57 9.88
N SER A 194 -37.77 6.98 8.69
CA SER A 194 -38.71 7.12 7.57
C SER A 194 -39.76 6.01 7.49
N SER A 195 -39.61 4.96 8.30
CA SER A 195 -40.51 3.79 8.37
C SER A 195 -41.52 3.93 9.50
#